data_AF-A0A1G3GRM3-F1
#
_entry.id   AF-A0A1G3GRM3-F1
#
_cell.length_a   1.000
_cell.length_b   1.000
_cell.length_c   1.000
_cell.angle_alpha   90.00
_cell.angle_beta   90.00
_cell.angle_gamma   90.00
#
_symmetry.space_group_name_H-M   'P 1'
#
loop_
_entity.id
_entity.type
_entity.pdbx_description
1 polymer ?
#
loop_
_entity_poly.entity_id
_entity_poly.type
_entity_poly.pdbx_seq_one_letter_code
_entity_poly.pdbx_strand_id
1 'polypeptide(L)'
;MAGAVAVIEGLIASADSLIAPLASVEMLISDPADVGGAASIAERLPQLGIAYVDQADAEHFQAAGDAWLGRVRTGDSVVFYFSGHGVVNRTGSAIGLLEDVKAVKNRPWAATFNVQPLAQALGTIGAESAWVFFDACQEISGTLPNTIWSSNGIIIKELSLDDLANESCEPLAIAGSKFGQLAWAPDAYLPPYFTQVLLKGLSGCCVEKTRAHGWAVTGQTLLFKLRELSSAIIEAVVVTPQSLLRYSEDKAFAKVAAPFTPVAVRSDPEMALHMATAIHIMDGAELMYSTTEAHFVWRVDVPIVDRDLKVECTVAAGDAELAPQTFRPEPPSHKIVLVHAAEAP
;
A
#
# COMPACT_ATOMS: atom_id res chain seq x y z
N MET A 1 5.92 -12.16 -6.06
CA MET A 1 6.18 -11.52 -7.36
C MET A 1 5.21 -10.37 -7.67
N ALA A 2 3.89 -10.61 -7.84
CA ALA A 2 2.94 -9.62 -8.37
C ALA A 2 2.94 -8.27 -7.65
N GLY A 3 3.08 -8.28 -6.32
CA GLY A 3 3.18 -7.06 -5.51
C GLY A 3 4.40 -6.20 -5.85
N ALA A 4 5.60 -6.78 -5.89
CA ALA A 4 6.84 -6.06 -6.19
C ALA A 4 6.82 -5.44 -7.59
N VAL A 5 6.31 -6.19 -8.58
CA VAL A 5 6.18 -5.69 -9.96
C VAL A 5 5.23 -4.50 -10.01
N ALA A 6 4.06 -4.59 -9.38
CA ALA A 6 3.07 -3.51 -9.38
C ALA A 6 3.58 -2.25 -8.68
N VAL A 7 4.38 -2.39 -7.61
CA VAL A 7 5.03 -1.24 -6.96
C VAL A 7 5.99 -0.54 -7.91
N ILE A 8 6.84 -1.29 -8.60
CA ILE A 8 7.79 -0.72 -9.56
C ILE A 8 7.07 -0.07 -10.75
N GLU A 9 6.06 -0.72 -11.32
CA GLU A 9 5.20 -0.15 -12.37
C GLU A 9 4.58 1.18 -11.90
N GLY A 10 4.04 1.20 -10.67
CA GLY A 10 3.45 2.40 -10.07
C GLY A 10 4.46 3.53 -9.83
N LEU A 11 5.67 3.21 -9.35
CA LEU A 11 6.73 4.20 -9.15
C LEU A 11 7.23 4.78 -10.47
N ILE A 12 7.40 3.96 -11.50
CA ILE A 12 7.80 4.42 -12.84
C ILE A 12 6.71 5.30 -13.45
N ALA A 13 5.45 4.88 -13.39
CA ALA A 13 4.33 5.66 -13.89
C ALA A 13 4.18 7.02 -13.17
N SER A 14 4.67 7.10 -11.94
CA SER A 14 4.63 8.31 -11.10
C SER A 14 5.95 9.07 -11.06
N ALA A 15 6.95 8.71 -11.88
CA ALA A 15 8.31 9.23 -11.74
C ALA A 15 8.40 10.77 -11.75
N ASP A 16 7.59 11.42 -12.59
CA ASP A 16 7.53 12.89 -12.71
C ASP A 16 6.83 13.57 -11.53
N SER A 17 6.05 12.82 -10.75
CA SER A 17 5.29 13.33 -9.60
C SER A 17 6.00 13.11 -8.26
N LEU A 18 6.98 12.21 -8.19
CA LEU A 18 7.76 11.97 -6.99
C LEU A 18 8.48 13.25 -6.52
N ILE A 19 8.57 13.44 -5.20
CA ILE A 19 9.31 14.58 -4.63
C ILE A 19 10.81 14.45 -4.89
N ALA A 20 11.35 13.26 -4.65
CA ALA A 20 12.68 12.88 -5.08
C ALA A 20 12.58 12.08 -6.38
N PRO A 21 13.28 12.47 -7.46
CA PRO A 21 13.27 11.72 -8.72
C PRO A 21 13.71 10.26 -8.53
N LEU A 22 13.06 9.34 -9.23
CA LEU A 22 13.44 7.94 -9.22
C LEU A 22 14.83 7.74 -9.84
N ALA A 23 15.83 7.41 -9.01
CA ALA A 23 17.22 7.28 -9.44
C ALA A 23 17.64 5.85 -9.78
N SER A 24 17.24 4.86 -8.98
CA SER A 24 17.58 3.44 -9.18
C SER A 24 16.54 2.53 -8.54
N VAL A 25 16.44 1.29 -9.04
CA VAL A 25 15.58 0.23 -8.49
C VAL A 25 16.44 -1.01 -8.28
N GLU A 26 16.33 -1.62 -7.09
CA GLU A 26 16.84 -2.96 -6.80
C GLU A 26 15.64 -3.88 -6.60
N MET A 27 15.67 -5.07 -7.22
CA MET A 27 14.53 -5.98 -7.20
C MET A 27 15.01 -7.43 -7.07
N LEU A 28 14.44 -8.14 -6.10
CA LEU A 28 14.62 -9.58 -5.90
C LEU A 28 13.25 -10.26 -5.99
N ILE A 29 13.18 -11.44 -6.62
CA ILE A 29 11.94 -12.20 -6.80
C ILE A 29 12.20 -13.67 -6.49
N SER A 30 11.32 -14.28 -5.69
CA SER A 30 11.38 -15.72 -5.46
C SER A 30 11.02 -16.52 -6.72
N ASP A 31 11.80 -17.55 -7.00
CA ASP A 31 11.67 -18.41 -8.20
C ASP A 31 11.51 -17.63 -9.52
N PRO A 32 12.55 -16.92 -9.99
CA PRO A 32 12.48 -16.11 -11.20
C PRO A 32 12.33 -16.94 -12.49
N ALA A 33 12.43 -18.27 -12.41
CA ALA A 33 12.30 -19.19 -13.54
C ALA A 33 10.86 -19.75 -13.68
N ASP A 34 10.12 -19.93 -12.57
CA ASP A 34 8.74 -20.42 -12.56
C ASP A 34 7.70 -19.29 -12.72
N VAL A 35 7.98 -18.32 -13.61
CA VAL A 35 7.03 -17.27 -14.03
C VAL A 35 5.95 -17.84 -14.97
N GLY A 36 5.62 -19.13 -14.83
CA GLY A 36 4.78 -19.92 -15.72
C GLY A 36 3.42 -19.26 -15.98
N GLY A 37 3.30 -18.57 -17.12
CA GLY A 37 2.06 -17.97 -17.60
C GLY A 37 1.88 -16.47 -17.34
N ALA A 38 2.75 -15.83 -16.55
CA ALA A 38 2.85 -14.37 -16.50
C ALA A 38 3.93 -13.91 -17.49
N ALA A 39 3.70 -12.80 -18.20
CA ALA A 39 4.72 -12.20 -19.04
C ALA A 39 6.03 -12.07 -18.25
N SER A 40 7.17 -12.42 -18.86
CA SER A 40 8.48 -12.35 -18.19
C SER A 40 8.71 -10.94 -17.63
N ILE A 41 9.54 -10.77 -16.59
CA ILE A 41 9.80 -9.43 -16.04
C ILE A 41 10.30 -8.46 -17.14
N ALA A 42 11.08 -8.94 -18.09
CA ALA A 42 11.50 -8.18 -19.26
C ALA A 42 10.33 -7.70 -20.14
N GLU A 43 9.26 -8.49 -20.27
CA GLU A 43 8.04 -8.12 -21.02
C GLU A 43 7.14 -7.17 -20.24
N ARG A 44 7.09 -7.28 -18.90
CA ARG A 44 6.29 -6.39 -18.04
C ARG A 44 6.95 -5.04 -17.78
N LEU A 45 8.28 -5.03 -17.68
CA LEU A 45 9.10 -3.86 -17.37
C LEU A 45 10.17 -3.61 -18.46
N PRO A 46 9.81 -3.53 -19.75
CA PRO A 46 10.77 -3.39 -20.84
C PRO A 46 11.61 -2.10 -20.73
N GLN A 47 11.03 -1.05 -20.15
CA GLN A 47 11.69 0.24 -19.91
C GLN A 47 12.88 0.16 -18.96
N LEU A 48 12.97 -0.89 -18.13
CA LEU A 48 14.10 -1.09 -17.22
C LEU A 48 15.25 -1.86 -17.88
N GLY A 49 15.06 -2.42 -19.09
CA GLY A 49 16.09 -3.19 -19.79
C GLY A 49 16.59 -4.41 -19.01
N ILE A 50 15.74 -4.96 -18.13
CA ILE A 50 16.11 -6.06 -17.22
C ILE A 50 16.19 -7.36 -18.03
N ALA A 51 17.37 -7.97 -18.06
CA ALA A 51 17.58 -9.25 -18.72
C ALA A 51 17.26 -10.44 -17.78
N TYR A 52 17.52 -10.30 -16.48
CA TYR A 52 17.25 -11.29 -15.45
C TYR A 52 16.97 -10.60 -14.11
N VAL A 53 16.27 -11.30 -13.21
CA VAL A 53 16.03 -10.84 -11.83
C VAL A 53 16.63 -11.86 -10.88
N ASP A 54 17.32 -11.36 -9.85
CA ASP A 54 17.94 -12.20 -8.85
C ASP A 54 16.91 -12.82 -7.90
N GLN A 55 17.30 -13.97 -7.36
CA GLN A 55 16.50 -14.74 -6.41
C GLN A 55 16.33 -13.99 -5.08
N ALA A 56 15.18 -14.17 -4.43
CA ALA A 56 14.90 -13.55 -3.13
C ALA A 56 15.37 -14.43 -1.97
N ASP A 57 16.61 -14.89 -2.04
CA ASP A 57 17.29 -15.68 -1.01
C ASP A 57 18.17 -14.82 -0.09
N ALA A 58 18.71 -15.42 0.95
CA ALA A 58 19.56 -14.74 1.94
C ALA A 58 20.83 -14.10 1.35
N GLU A 59 21.47 -14.74 0.37
CA GLU A 59 22.72 -14.27 -0.21
C GLU A 59 22.47 -13.00 -1.04
N HIS A 60 21.52 -13.06 -1.96
CA HIS A 60 21.16 -11.94 -2.82
C HIS A 60 20.53 -10.80 -2.01
N PHE A 61 19.72 -11.10 -0.99
CA PHE A 61 19.16 -10.06 -0.12
C PHE A 61 20.23 -9.26 0.62
N GLN A 62 21.24 -9.94 1.19
CA GLN A 62 22.35 -9.24 1.84
C GLN A 62 23.18 -8.45 0.81
N ALA A 63 23.58 -9.08 -0.30
CA ALA A 63 24.42 -8.44 -1.31
C ALA A 63 23.76 -7.21 -1.95
N ALA A 64 22.48 -7.33 -2.31
CA ALA A 64 21.69 -6.21 -2.85
C ALA A 64 21.47 -5.12 -1.80
N GLY A 65 21.23 -5.50 -0.54
CA GLY A 65 21.12 -4.56 0.58
C GLY A 65 22.40 -3.75 0.79
N ASP A 66 23.56 -4.40 0.83
CA ASP A 66 24.86 -3.75 0.99
C ASP A 66 25.17 -2.82 -0.19
N ALA A 67 24.91 -3.29 -1.42
CA ALA A 67 25.09 -2.49 -2.63
C ALA A 67 24.15 -1.28 -2.67
N TRP A 68 22.88 -1.46 -2.25
CA TRP A 68 21.90 -0.40 -2.17
C TRP A 68 22.31 0.66 -1.14
N LEU A 69 22.65 0.25 0.08
CA LEU A 69 23.12 1.15 1.13
C LEU A 69 24.37 1.93 0.72
N GLY A 70 25.33 1.28 0.04
CA GLY A 70 26.57 1.91 -0.44
C GLY A 70 26.36 3.01 -1.50
N ARG A 71 25.17 3.09 -2.11
CA ARG A 71 24.85 4.13 -3.11
C ARG A 71 24.06 5.30 -2.54
N VAL A 72 23.47 5.17 -1.36
CA VAL A 72 22.65 6.22 -0.75
C VAL A 72 23.52 7.43 -0.41
N ARG A 73 23.04 8.61 -0.82
CA ARG A 73 23.69 9.90 -0.60
C ARG A 73 22.85 10.77 0.31
N THR A 74 23.49 11.77 0.90
CA THR A 74 22.77 12.82 1.62
C THR A 74 21.77 13.51 0.70
N GLY A 75 20.50 13.56 1.13
CA GLY A 75 19.41 14.14 0.33
C GLY A 75 18.59 13.12 -0.46
N ASP A 76 19.00 11.84 -0.50
CA ASP A 76 18.23 10.81 -1.21
C ASP A 76 16.95 10.44 -0.43
N SER A 77 15.90 10.06 -1.15
CA SER A 77 14.76 9.36 -0.57
C SER A 77 14.89 7.86 -0.84
N VAL A 78 14.75 7.05 0.20
CA VAL A 78 14.87 5.59 0.11
C VAL A 78 13.53 4.92 0.32
N VAL A 79 13.22 3.92 -0.52
CA VAL A 79 11.99 3.12 -0.43
C VAL A 79 12.37 1.65 -0.32
N PHE A 80 11.91 1.00 0.74
CA PHE A 80 11.94 -0.45 0.90
C PHE A 80 10.52 -0.99 0.80
N TYR A 81 10.32 -1.96 -0.07
CA TYR A 81 9.06 -2.69 -0.18
C TYR A 81 9.34 -4.19 -0.11
N PHE A 82 8.56 -4.90 0.70
CA PHE A 82 8.58 -6.35 0.77
C PHE A 82 7.17 -6.89 0.64
N SER A 83 7.01 -7.94 -0.15
CA SER A 83 5.77 -8.73 -0.20
C SER A 83 6.08 -10.20 -0.29
N GLY A 84 5.53 -10.97 0.65
CA GLY A 84 5.80 -12.39 0.77
C GLY A 84 5.32 -12.95 2.11
N HIS A 85 5.95 -14.05 2.54
CA HIS A 85 5.65 -14.62 3.84
C HIS A 85 6.31 -13.80 4.96
N GLY A 86 5.55 -13.65 6.05
CA GLY A 86 6.00 -12.94 7.24
C GLY A 86 5.41 -13.57 8.49
N VAL A 87 6.08 -13.33 9.60
CA VAL A 87 5.66 -13.74 10.94
C VAL A 87 6.00 -12.64 11.93
N VAL A 88 5.39 -12.68 13.10
CA VAL A 88 5.79 -11.87 14.24
C VAL A 88 6.57 -12.71 15.24
N ASN A 89 7.67 -12.15 15.75
CA ASN A 89 8.41 -12.72 16.86
C ASN A 89 7.73 -12.41 18.22
N ARG A 90 8.25 -12.96 19.32
CA ARG A 90 7.66 -12.76 20.66
C ARG A 90 7.68 -11.31 21.15
N THR A 91 8.60 -10.48 20.66
CA THR A 91 8.70 -9.07 21.05
C THR A 91 7.79 -8.16 20.23
N GLY A 92 7.00 -8.72 19.30
CA GLY A 92 6.12 -7.94 18.43
C GLY A 92 6.81 -7.40 17.19
N SER A 93 8.01 -7.89 16.86
CA SER A 93 8.71 -7.47 15.65
C SER A 93 8.22 -8.22 14.41
N ALA A 94 8.03 -7.47 13.33
CA ALA A 94 7.67 -7.97 12.01
C ALA A 94 8.89 -8.59 11.33
N ILE A 95 8.80 -9.88 11.00
CA ILE A 95 9.88 -10.67 10.42
C ILE A 95 9.48 -11.07 8.99
N GLY A 96 10.28 -10.69 8.00
CA GLY A 96 10.16 -11.18 6.63
C GLY A 96 10.88 -12.52 6.46
N LEU A 97 10.29 -13.41 5.68
CA LEU A 97 10.88 -14.71 5.34
C LEU A 97 11.35 -14.70 3.89
N LEU A 98 12.62 -15.02 3.67
CA LEU A 98 13.21 -15.17 2.35
C LEU A 98 12.95 -16.58 1.79
N GLU A 99 13.16 -16.78 0.50
CA GLU A 99 12.72 -18.02 -0.16
C GLU A 99 13.43 -19.27 0.34
N ASP A 100 14.68 -19.13 0.79
CA ASP A 100 15.52 -20.21 1.32
C ASP A 100 15.35 -20.39 2.85
N VAL A 101 14.29 -19.81 3.44
CA VAL A 101 13.95 -20.06 4.85
C VAL A 101 13.82 -21.56 5.11
N LYS A 102 14.42 -22.02 6.21
CA LYS A 102 14.54 -23.44 6.60
C LYS A 102 15.40 -24.33 5.69
N ALA A 103 16.07 -23.80 4.66
CA ALA A 103 17.00 -24.58 3.83
C ALA A 103 18.17 -25.14 4.68
N VAL A 104 18.68 -24.35 5.62
CA VAL A 104 19.74 -24.78 6.55
C VAL A 104 19.12 -25.35 7.84
N LYS A 105 19.07 -26.68 7.96
CA LYS A 105 18.44 -27.39 9.10
C LYS A 105 18.90 -26.91 10.49
N ASN A 106 20.19 -26.60 10.65
CA ASN A 106 20.77 -26.17 11.92
C ASN A 106 20.54 -24.68 12.22
N ARG A 107 20.14 -23.89 11.21
CA ARG A 107 19.87 -22.45 11.30
C ARG A 107 18.64 -22.10 10.45
N PRO A 108 17.46 -22.64 10.79
CA PRO A 108 16.29 -22.59 9.91
C PRO A 108 15.76 -21.16 9.71
N TRP A 109 16.14 -20.23 10.58
CA TRP A 109 15.70 -18.83 10.55
C TRP A 109 16.80 -17.86 10.10
N ALA A 110 17.93 -18.35 9.57
CA ALA A 110 19.01 -17.48 9.08
C ALA A 110 18.56 -16.62 7.88
N ALA A 111 17.71 -17.17 7.01
CA ALA A 111 17.12 -16.49 5.87
C ALA A 111 15.83 -15.74 6.26
N THR A 112 15.93 -14.90 7.28
CA THR A 112 14.85 -14.00 7.73
C THR A 112 15.42 -12.62 7.99
N PHE A 113 14.62 -11.57 8.05
CA PHE A 113 15.07 -10.23 8.46
C PHE A 113 14.02 -9.54 9.30
N ASN A 114 14.45 -8.66 10.20
CA ASN A 114 13.54 -7.86 11.02
C ASN A 114 13.34 -6.48 10.39
N VAL A 115 12.08 -6.15 10.11
CA VAL A 115 11.71 -4.92 9.40
C VAL A 115 11.95 -3.68 10.26
N GLN A 116 11.78 -3.76 11.58
CA GLN A 116 11.93 -2.58 12.44
C GLN A 116 13.38 -2.09 12.52
N PRO A 117 14.39 -2.93 12.85
CA PRO A 117 15.79 -2.52 12.79
C PRO A 117 16.22 -2.08 11.39
N LEU A 118 15.72 -2.74 10.33
CA LEU A 118 15.97 -2.30 8.95
C LEU A 118 15.45 -0.88 8.74
N ALA A 119 14.19 -0.61 9.09
CA ALA A 119 13.59 0.70 8.92
C ALA A 119 14.32 1.77 9.75
N GLN A 120 14.69 1.47 11.00
CA GLN A 120 15.53 2.35 11.82
C GLN A 120 16.87 2.62 11.17
N ALA A 121 17.52 1.60 10.60
CA ALA A 121 18.80 1.77 9.95
C ALA A 121 18.72 2.70 8.74
N LEU A 122 17.64 2.66 7.95
CA LEU A 122 17.41 3.59 6.85
C LEU A 122 17.29 5.05 7.30
N GLY A 123 16.89 5.31 8.55
CA GLY A 123 16.91 6.66 9.12
C GLY A 123 18.31 7.21 9.41
N THR A 124 19.34 6.35 9.42
CA THR A 124 20.71 6.70 9.86
C THR A 124 21.74 6.78 8.73
N ILE A 125 21.33 6.52 7.49
CA ILE A 125 22.25 6.44 6.33
C ILE A 125 22.38 7.75 5.54
N GLY A 126 21.92 8.87 6.12
CA GLY A 126 21.98 10.19 5.49
C GLY A 126 20.84 10.48 4.52
N ALA A 127 19.89 9.56 4.33
CA ALA A 127 18.69 9.79 3.53
C ALA A 127 17.88 10.96 4.09
N GLU A 128 17.26 11.74 3.21
CA GLU A 128 16.30 12.79 3.59
C GLU A 128 14.97 12.21 4.06
N SER A 129 14.58 11.06 3.52
CA SER A 129 13.35 10.36 3.91
C SER A 129 13.47 8.86 3.66
N ALA A 130 12.91 8.05 4.55
CA ALA A 130 12.85 6.61 4.41
C ALA A 130 11.41 6.10 4.47
N TRP A 131 11.03 5.27 3.51
CA TRP A 131 9.68 4.74 3.33
C TRP A 131 9.74 3.21 3.29
N VAL A 132 9.08 2.54 4.23
CA VAL A 132 9.11 1.09 4.39
C VAL A 132 7.69 0.54 4.34
N PHE A 133 7.42 -0.29 3.35
CA PHE A 133 6.13 -0.91 3.13
C PHE A 133 6.28 -2.44 3.23
N PHE A 134 5.60 -3.04 4.20
CA PHE A 134 5.74 -4.46 4.51
C PHE A 134 4.41 -5.19 4.31
N ASP A 135 4.24 -5.83 3.15
CA ASP A 135 3.06 -6.60 2.77
C ASP A 135 3.23 -8.08 3.07
N ALA A 136 3.15 -8.44 4.34
CA ALA A 136 3.25 -9.83 4.77
C ALA A 136 2.40 -10.10 6.01
N CYS A 137 2.10 -11.38 6.23
CA CYS A 137 1.39 -11.81 7.43
C CYS A 137 2.16 -11.43 8.69
N GLN A 138 1.42 -11.21 9.77
CA GLN A 138 1.94 -10.87 11.09
C GLN A 138 1.54 -11.94 12.12
N GLU A 139 1.44 -13.20 11.69
CA GLU A 139 1.07 -14.31 12.55
C GLU A 139 2.15 -14.61 13.59
N ILE A 140 1.74 -14.95 14.81
CA ILE A 140 2.67 -15.28 15.88
C ILE A 140 3.25 -16.68 15.60
N SER A 141 4.53 -16.74 15.25
CA SER A 141 5.21 -18.03 15.13
C SER A 141 5.52 -18.58 16.51
N GLY A 142 4.91 -19.71 16.87
CA GLY A 142 5.19 -20.43 18.12
C GLY A 142 6.54 -21.16 18.13
N THR A 143 7.25 -21.24 16.99
CA THR A 143 8.51 -21.99 16.84
C THR A 143 9.76 -21.10 16.75
N LEU A 144 9.62 -19.85 16.32
CA LEU A 144 10.67 -18.81 16.47
C LEU A 144 11.18 -18.62 17.93
N PRO A 145 10.34 -18.70 18.98
CA PRO A 145 10.72 -18.44 20.36
C PRO A 145 11.60 -19.52 21.02
N ASN A 146 11.64 -20.73 20.46
CA ASN A 146 12.29 -21.88 21.10
C ASN A 146 13.76 -22.05 20.72
N THR A 147 14.30 -21.19 19.84
CA THR A 147 15.74 -21.09 19.65
C THR A 147 16.30 -20.13 20.70
N ILE A 148 17.08 -20.68 21.65
CA ILE A 148 17.74 -19.97 22.77
C ILE A 148 18.58 -18.77 22.31
N TRP A 149 18.97 -18.77 21.04
CA TRP A 149 19.57 -17.65 20.34
C TRP A 149 18.47 -17.02 19.49
N SER A 150 18.04 -15.82 19.83
CA SER A 150 17.21 -14.98 18.95
C SER A 150 17.76 -15.09 17.53
N SER A 151 16.98 -15.60 16.59
CA SER A 151 17.38 -15.55 15.18
C SER A 151 17.47 -14.07 14.84
N ASN A 152 18.68 -13.52 14.87
CA ASN A 152 18.92 -12.13 14.52
C ASN A 152 18.68 -11.88 13.01
N GLY A 153 18.36 -12.94 12.27
CA GLY A 153 18.15 -12.90 10.84
C GLY A 153 19.35 -12.27 10.15
N ILE A 154 19.08 -11.70 9.00
CA ILE A 154 19.96 -10.85 8.24
C ILE A 154 19.83 -9.43 8.78
N ILE A 155 20.97 -8.81 9.07
CA ILE A 155 21.08 -7.43 9.52
C ILE A 155 21.72 -6.63 8.39
N ILE A 156 20.93 -5.80 7.71
CA ILE A 156 21.38 -4.99 6.58
C ILE A 156 22.35 -3.87 7.02
N LYS A 157 22.20 -3.35 8.24
CA LYS A 157 23.17 -2.44 8.87
C LYS A 157 23.12 -2.59 10.37
N GLU A 158 24.28 -2.80 10.99
CA GLU A 158 24.42 -2.72 12.44
C GLU A 158 24.32 -1.26 12.87
N LEU A 159 23.49 -1.00 13.90
CA LEU A 159 23.29 0.34 14.44
C LEU A 159 24.15 0.53 15.69
N SER A 160 24.95 1.59 15.67
CA SER A 160 25.67 2.10 16.84
C SER A 160 24.84 3.16 17.58
N LEU A 161 25.26 3.51 18.80
CA LEU A 161 24.67 4.65 19.52
C LEU A 161 24.88 5.97 18.77
N ASP A 162 26.01 6.11 18.06
CA ASP A 162 26.30 7.30 17.27
C ASP A 162 25.38 7.40 16.05
N ASP A 163 25.03 6.28 15.41
CA ASP A 163 24.04 6.28 14.32
C ASP A 163 22.68 6.78 14.81
N LEU A 164 22.23 6.28 15.97
CA LEU A 164 20.94 6.69 16.55
C LEU A 164 20.95 8.13 17.04
N ALA A 165 22.09 8.64 17.51
CA ALA A 165 22.24 10.03 17.94
C ALA A 165 22.27 11.01 16.75
N ASN A 166 22.63 10.53 15.55
CA ASN A 166 22.76 11.33 14.34
C ASN A 166 21.77 10.89 13.25
N GLU A 167 20.57 10.46 13.64
CA GLU A 167 19.49 10.09 12.72
C GLU A 167 19.22 11.25 11.73
N SER A 168 19.25 10.96 10.43
CA SER A 168 19.09 11.95 9.36
C SER A 168 17.62 12.20 9.01
N CYS A 169 16.78 11.18 9.20
CA CYS A 169 15.33 11.30 9.03
C CYS A 169 14.59 10.24 9.85
N GLU A 170 13.35 10.54 10.23
CA GLU A 170 12.46 9.55 10.83
C GLU A 170 11.79 8.70 9.74
N PRO A 171 11.98 7.36 9.72
CA PRO A 171 11.40 6.49 8.72
C PRO A 171 9.89 6.31 8.91
N LEU A 172 9.12 6.35 7.81
CA LEU A 172 7.76 5.80 7.80
C LEU A 172 7.83 4.30 7.56
N ALA A 173 7.33 3.48 8.49
CA ALA A 173 7.26 2.04 8.31
C ALA A 173 5.84 1.52 8.55
N ILE A 174 5.21 0.96 7.52
CA ILE A 174 3.83 0.48 7.55
C ILE A 174 3.79 -1.00 7.15
N ALA A 175 3.19 -1.83 8.01
CA ALA A 175 2.80 -3.19 7.66
C ALA A 175 1.37 -3.24 7.11
N GLY A 176 1.11 -4.16 6.19
CA GLY A 176 -0.20 -4.36 5.57
C GLY A 176 -1.24 -5.06 6.44
N SER A 177 -0.81 -5.73 7.51
CA SER A 177 -1.69 -6.33 8.52
C SER A 177 -1.24 -5.96 9.93
N LYS A 178 -2.17 -6.07 10.89
CA LYS A 178 -1.88 -5.91 12.31
C LYS A 178 -1.19 -7.13 12.89
N PHE A 179 -0.47 -6.92 14.00
CA PHE A 179 0.00 -7.99 14.88
C PHE A 179 -1.05 -9.10 15.08
N GLY A 180 -0.67 -10.33 14.78
CA GLY A 180 -1.52 -11.52 14.88
C GLY A 180 -2.48 -11.74 13.71
N GLN A 181 -2.42 -10.93 12.64
CA GLN A 181 -3.33 -11.04 11.50
C GLN A 181 -2.62 -11.44 10.19
N LEU A 182 -3.39 -12.11 9.34
CA LEU A 182 -3.01 -12.48 7.99
C LEU A 182 -3.01 -11.28 7.04
N ALA A 183 -2.07 -11.28 6.09
CA ALA A 183 -2.12 -10.44 4.90
C ALA A 183 -2.59 -11.30 3.72
N TRP A 184 -3.50 -10.76 2.91
CA TRP A 184 -4.23 -11.52 1.90
C TRP A 184 -3.93 -11.03 0.48
N ALA A 185 -3.99 -11.94 -0.48
CA ALA A 185 -3.98 -11.65 -1.90
C ALA A 185 -5.22 -12.28 -2.57
N PRO A 186 -5.78 -11.67 -3.63
CA PRO A 186 -6.91 -12.24 -4.36
C PRO A 186 -6.55 -13.56 -5.07
N ASP A 187 -5.38 -13.62 -5.70
CA ASP A 187 -4.79 -14.80 -6.30
C ASP A 187 -3.25 -14.63 -6.42
N ALA A 188 -2.57 -15.61 -7.03
CA ALA A 188 -1.11 -15.61 -7.16
C ALA A 188 -0.54 -14.60 -8.19
N TYR A 189 -1.37 -14.10 -9.11
CA TYR A 189 -0.95 -13.27 -10.24
C TYR A 189 -1.26 -11.79 -10.04
N LEU A 190 -2.21 -11.48 -9.16
CA LEU A 190 -2.57 -10.12 -8.79
C LEU A 190 -1.80 -9.64 -7.55
N PRO A 191 -1.54 -8.32 -7.43
CA PRO A 191 -0.89 -7.76 -6.24
C PRO A 191 -1.68 -8.06 -4.97
N PRO A 192 -1.04 -8.24 -3.80
CA PRO A 192 -1.75 -8.42 -2.55
C PRO A 192 -2.59 -7.17 -2.19
N TYR A 193 -3.61 -7.35 -1.36
CA TYR A 193 -4.60 -6.31 -1.09
C TYR A 193 -3.99 -5.04 -0.47
N PHE A 194 -3.01 -5.17 0.43
CA PHE A 194 -2.34 -3.98 0.97
C PHE A 194 -1.59 -3.22 -0.13
N THR A 195 -0.87 -3.92 -1.00
CA THR A 195 -0.21 -3.31 -2.16
C THR A 195 -1.20 -2.59 -3.09
N GLN A 196 -2.37 -3.18 -3.36
CA GLN A 196 -3.40 -2.50 -4.16
C GLN A 196 -3.87 -1.19 -3.50
N VAL A 197 -4.11 -1.21 -2.19
CA VAL A 197 -4.54 -0.03 -1.42
C VAL A 197 -3.43 1.01 -1.37
N LEU A 198 -2.18 0.59 -1.15
CA LEU A 198 -1.02 1.47 -1.14
C LEU A 198 -0.88 2.19 -2.48
N LEU A 199 -0.90 1.44 -3.59
CA LEU A 199 -0.80 2.02 -4.94
C LEU A 199 -1.96 2.96 -5.25
N LYS A 200 -3.18 2.61 -4.82
CA LYS A 200 -4.35 3.49 -4.97
C LYS A 200 -4.20 4.78 -4.14
N GLY A 201 -3.67 4.67 -2.93
CA GLY A 201 -3.37 5.82 -2.07
C GLY A 201 -2.34 6.75 -2.68
N LEU A 202 -1.24 6.17 -3.18
CA LEU A 202 -0.14 6.87 -3.85
C LEU A 202 -0.58 7.56 -5.15
N SER A 203 -1.58 7.03 -5.87
CA SER A 203 -2.01 7.58 -7.15
C SER A 203 -2.84 8.85 -7.05
N GLY A 204 -3.32 9.24 -5.86
CA GLY A 204 -3.88 10.58 -5.66
C GLY A 204 -5.05 10.72 -4.70
N CYS A 205 -5.43 9.68 -3.95
CA CYS A 205 -6.51 9.79 -2.97
C CYS A 205 -6.04 9.87 -1.51
N CYS A 206 -4.87 9.34 -1.15
CA CYS A 206 -4.28 9.57 0.17
C CYS A 206 -3.50 10.89 0.18
N VAL A 207 -4.19 12.02 -0.01
CA VAL A 207 -3.57 13.33 -0.16
C VAL A 207 -3.96 14.32 0.93
N GLU A 208 -3.13 15.36 1.06
CA GLU A 208 -3.39 16.58 1.80
C GLU A 208 -2.75 17.79 1.10
N LYS A 209 -3.20 19.01 1.47
CA LYS A 209 -2.60 20.25 0.94
C LYS A 209 -1.40 20.66 1.79
N THR A 210 -0.22 20.62 1.19
CA THR A 210 1.04 21.10 1.78
C THR A 210 1.40 22.49 1.24
N ARG A 211 2.16 23.27 2.02
CA ARG A 211 2.62 24.59 1.59
C ARG A 211 3.61 24.53 0.42
N ALA A 212 4.47 23.52 0.39
CA ALA A 212 5.55 23.40 -0.58
C ALA A 212 5.12 22.75 -1.91
N HIS A 213 4.10 21.90 -1.88
CA HIS A 213 3.77 21.03 -3.02
C HIS A 213 2.31 21.10 -3.48
N GLY A 214 1.47 21.89 -2.80
CA GLY A 214 0.03 21.82 -3.02
C GLY A 214 -0.49 20.45 -2.56
N TRP A 215 -1.30 19.78 -3.37
CA TRP A 215 -1.74 18.42 -3.06
C TRP A 215 -0.56 17.44 -3.13
N ALA A 216 -0.33 16.71 -2.05
CA ALA A 216 0.73 15.71 -1.97
C ALA A 216 0.28 14.50 -1.15
N VAL A 217 0.89 13.36 -1.45
CA VAL A 217 0.87 12.18 -0.59
C VAL A 217 1.99 12.33 0.42
N THR A 218 1.68 12.19 1.70
CA THR A 218 2.62 12.33 2.81
C THR A 218 2.64 11.05 3.65
N GLY A 219 3.62 10.91 4.53
CA GLY A 219 3.59 9.78 5.45
C GLY A 219 2.41 9.83 6.41
N GLN A 220 1.92 11.04 6.75
CA GLN A 220 0.72 11.21 7.56
C GLN A 220 -0.53 10.70 6.85
N THR A 221 -0.72 11.06 5.57
CA THR A 221 -1.87 10.58 4.82
C THR A 221 -1.81 9.07 4.63
N LEU A 222 -0.65 8.50 4.30
CA LEU A 222 -0.51 7.04 4.18
C LEU A 222 -0.79 6.33 5.51
N LEU A 223 -0.23 6.81 6.62
CA LEU A 223 -0.39 6.17 7.92
C LEU A 223 -1.85 6.11 8.38
N PHE A 224 -2.59 7.21 8.21
CA PHE A 224 -3.93 7.33 8.78
C PHE A 224 -5.06 7.00 7.80
N LYS A 225 -4.84 7.13 6.48
CA LYS A 225 -5.92 7.03 5.49
C LYS A 225 -6.03 5.69 4.77
N LEU A 226 -4.97 4.87 4.74
CA LEU A 226 -4.99 3.60 3.98
C LEU A 226 -6.06 2.62 4.46
N ARG A 227 -6.33 2.56 5.77
CA ARG A 227 -7.39 1.69 6.32
C ARG A 227 -8.77 2.11 5.81
N GLU A 228 -9.06 3.41 5.86
CA GLU A 228 -10.33 3.95 5.39
C GLU A 228 -10.50 3.69 3.90
N LEU A 229 -9.48 4.01 3.11
CA LEU A 229 -9.43 3.73 1.67
C LEU A 229 -9.71 2.26 1.36
N SER A 230 -9.03 1.32 2.05
CA SER A 230 -9.22 -0.11 1.81
C SER A 230 -10.67 -0.55 1.93
N SER A 231 -11.39 0.05 2.87
CA SER A 231 -12.78 -0.31 3.17
C SER A 231 -13.78 0.26 2.16
N ALA A 232 -13.35 1.21 1.33
CA ALA A 232 -14.12 1.72 0.21
C ALA A 232 -13.84 0.91 -1.08
N ILE A 233 -12.58 0.50 -1.31
CA ILE A 233 -12.17 -0.10 -2.59
C ILE A 233 -12.11 -1.63 -2.60
N ILE A 234 -11.99 -2.29 -1.43
CA ILE A 234 -11.96 -3.76 -1.31
C ILE A 234 -13.17 -4.24 -0.51
N GLU A 235 -13.87 -5.24 -1.05
CA GLU A 235 -15.01 -5.88 -0.40
C GLU A 235 -14.63 -7.17 0.33
N ALA A 236 -13.74 -7.95 -0.27
CA ALA A 236 -13.41 -9.30 0.17
C ALA A 236 -12.72 -9.34 1.55
N VAL A 237 -11.89 -8.34 1.86
CA VAL A 237 -11.06 -8.28 3.06
C VAL A 237 -10.93 -6.85 3.55
N VAL A 238 -10.92 -6.67 4.88
CA VAL A 238 -10.50 -5.41 5.50
C VAL A 238 -8.98 -5.44 5.65
N VAL A 239 -8.28 -4.61 4.89
CA VAL A 239 -6.85 -4.38 5.10
C VAL A 239 -6.68 -3.58 6.39
N THR A 240 -5.74 -3.99 7.23
CA THR A 240 -5.51 -3.38 8.55
C THR A 240 -4.07 -2.87 8.66
N PRO A 241 -3.71 -1.78 7.95
CA PRO A 241 -2.37 -1.25 8.03
C PRO A 241 -1.99 -0.88 9.46
N GLN A 242 -0.72 -1.09 9.81
CA GLN A 242 -0.16 -0.79 11.13
C GLN A 242 1.20 -0.12 11.01
N SER A 243 1.42 0.95 11.79
CA SER A 243 2.76 1.53 11.94
C SER A 243 3.68 0.57 12.68
N LEU A 244 4.88 0.35 12.13
CA LEU A 244 5.93 -0.47 12.74
C LEU A 244 6.89 0.37 13.61
N LEU A 245 7.00 1.67 13.31
CA LEU A 245 7.84 2.63 14.04
C LEU A 245 7.01 3.86 14.45
N ARG A 246 7.59 4.71 15.31
CA ARG A 246 7.10 6.08 15.52
C ARG A 246 7.47 6.92 14.28
N TYR A 247 6.59 7.83 13.91
CA TYR A 247 6.70 8.63 12.69
C TYR A 247 6.50 10.12 13.02
N SER A 248 7.28 10.98 12.39
CA SER A 248 7.15 12.46 12.40
C SER A 248 6.65 12.97 11.06
N GLU A 249 5.78 13.97 11.09
CA GLU A 249 4.68 14.13 10.13
C GLU A 249 5.02 14.83 8.80
N ASP A 250 6.26 15.30 8.59
CA ASP A 250 6.51 16.38 7.61
C ASP A 250 7.00 15.98 6.21
N LYS A 251 7.13 14.69 5.88
CA LYS A 251 7.69 14.27 4.58
C LYS A 251 6.60 13.96 3.54
N ALA A 252 6.75 14.58 2.36
CA ALA A 252 5.95 14.29 1.18
C ALA A 252 6.65 13.23 0.31
N PHE A 253 5.87 12.28 -0.20
CA PHE A 253 6.33 11.23 -1.10
C PHE A 253 6.20 11.64 -2.57
N ALA A 254 5.02 12.14 -2.94
CA ALA A 254 4.70 12.54 -4.32
C ALA A 254 3.73 13.73 -4.34
N LYS A 255 3.87 14.59 -5.35
CA LYS A 255 2.91 15.64 -5.71
C LYS A 255 1.74 15.03 -6.46
N VAL A 256 0.56 15.62 -6.34
CA VAL A 256 -0.64 15.15 -7.02
C VAL A 256 -1.32 16.33 -7.70
N ALA A 257 -1.27 16.37 -9.04
CA ALA A 257 -1.86 17.47 -9.80
C ALA A 257 -3.40 17.42 -9.81
N ALA A 258 -3.97 16.22 -9.89
CA ALA A 258 -5.40 15.97 -10.00
C ALA A 258 -5.84 14.94 -8.94
N PRO A 259 -6.02 15.35 -7.67
CA PRO A 259 -6.43 14.44 -6.63
C PRO A 259 -7.89 14.01 -6.81
N PHE A 260 -8.20 12.81 -6.36
CA PHE A 260 -9.54 12.21 -6.44
C PHE A 260 -9.89 11.48 -5.14
N THR A 261 -11.16 11.16 -4.96
CA THR A 261 -11.67 10.38 -3.84
C THR A 261 -12.49 9.21 -4.39
N PRO A 262 -12.16 7.94 -4.04
CA PRO A 262 -13.00 6.81 -4.35
C PRO A 262 -14.30 6.91 -3.54
N VAL A 263 -15.42 6.83 -4.24
CA VAL A 263 -16.76 6.85 -3.67
C VAL A 263 -17.36 5.45 -3.80
N ALA A 264 -17.75 4.86 -2.68
CA ALA A 264 -18.50 3.61 -2.60
C ALA A 264 -19.97 3.92 -2.26
N VAL A 265 -20.86 3.69 -3.22
CA VAL A 265 -22.31 3.87 -3.06
C VAL A 265 -22.95 2.52 -2.75
N ARG A 266 -23.76 2.49 -1.70
CA ARG A 266 -24.55 1.35 -1.21
C ARG A 266 -26.00 1.77 -1.02
N SER A 267 -26.90 0.81 -0.81
CA SER A 267 -28.26 1.08 -0.35
C SER A 267 -28.59 0.38 0.96
N ASP A 268 -29.61 0.89 1.65
CA ASP A 268 -30.32 0.20 2.72
C ASP A 268 -31.83 0.17 2.37
N PRO A 269 -32.42 -1.01 2.09
CA PRO A 269 -31.79 -2.34 2.08
C PRO A 269 -30.81 -2.53 0.91
N GLU A 270 -29.78 -3.35 1.08
CA GLU A 270 -28.67 -3.56 0.12
C GLU A 270 -29.13 -4.00 -1.29
N MET A 271 -30.26 -4.70 -1.36
CA MET A 271 -30.82 -5.16 -2.64
C MET A 271 -31.34 -4.01 -3.53
N ALA A 272 -31.70 -2.86 -2.95
CA ALA A 272 -32.30 -1.76 -3.70
C ALA A 272 -31.35 -1.21 -4.77
N LEU A 273 -30.03 -1.13 -4.49
CA LEU A 273 -29.04 -0.71 -5.47
C LEU A 273 -28.86 -1.73 -6.60
N HIS A 274 -28.99 -3.02 -6.31
CA HIS A 274 -28.91 -4.07 -7.32
C HIS A 274 -30.09 -4.04 -8.30
N MET A 275 -31.23 -3.47 -7.87
CA MET A 275 -32.42 -3.27 -8.72
C MET A 275 -32.46 -1.90 -9.40
N ALA A 276 -31.49 -1.02 -9.11
CA ALA A 276 -31.39 0.28 -9.75
C ALA A 276 -31.20 0.13 -11.27
N THR A 277 -31.88 0.98 -12.03
CA THR A 277 -31.66 1.07 -13.48
C THR A 277 -30.46 1.93 -13.81
N ALA A 278 -30.16 2.93 -12.98
CA ALA A 278 -28.96 3.73 -13.08
C ALA A 278 -28.56 4.38 -11.75
N ILE A 279 -27.28 4.65 -11.58
CA ILE A 279 -26.73 5.44 -10.48
C ILE A 279 -25.93 6.59 -11.07
N HIS A 280 -26.11 7.79 -10.53
CA HIS A 280 -25.50 9.02 -11.04
C HIS A 280 -24.75 9.77 -9.94
N ILE A 281 -23.64 10.41 -10.32
CA ILE A 281 -23.04 11.50 -9.55
C ILE A 281 -23.21 12.79 -10.35
N MET A 282 -23.84 13.77 -9.72
CA MET A 282 -24.21 15.04 -10.31
C MET A 282 -23.44 16.19 -9.67
N ASP A 283 -23.04 17.15 -10.49
CA ASP A 283 -22.54 18.47 -10.09
C ASP A 283 -23.60 19.52 -10.45
N GLY A 284 -24.49 19.83 -9.49
CA GLY A 284 -25.70 20.60 -9.76
C GLY A 284 -26.61 19.86 -10.76
N ALA A 285 -26.66 20.37 -12.00
CA ALA A 285 -27.42 19.76 -13.10
C ALA A 285 -26.55 18.97 -14.09
N GLU A 286 -25.22 19.01 -13.93
CA GLU A 286 -24.27 18.32 -14.80
C GLU A 286 -24.06 16.88 -14.33
N LEU A 287 -24.19 15.92 -15.24
CA LEU A 287 -23.89 14.51 -14.98
C LEU A 287 -22.37 14.29 -15.06
N MET A 288 -21.74 13.93 -13.94
CA MET A 288 -20.31 13.61 -13.90
C MET A 288 -20.04 12.14 -14.20
N TYR A 289 -20.80 11.26 -13.54
CA TYR A 289 -20.62 9.81 -13.64
C TYR A 289 -21.96 9.11 -13.68
N SER A 290 -22.03 8.03 -14.44
CA SER A 290 -23.21 7.19 -14.54
C SER A 290 -22.81 5.72 -14.69
N THR A 291 -23.59 4.82 -14.10
CA THR A 291 -23.58 3.40 -14.44
C THR A 291 -24.99 2.89 -14.56
N THR A 292 -25.18 1.87 -15.39
CA THR A 292 -26.39 1.04 -15.45
C THR A 292 -26.10 -0.39 -15.01
N GLU A 293 -24.88 -0.68 -14.55
CA GLU A 293 -24.50 -2.00 -14.09
C GLU A 293 -25.07 -2.27 -12.69
N ALA A 294 -25.75 -3.40 -12.55
CA ALA A 294 -26.34 -3.84 -11.30
C ALA A 294 -25.27 -4.41 -10.36
N HIS A 295 -24.96 -3.68 -9.29
CA HIS A 295 -24.00 -4.09 -8.24
C HIS A 295 -24.58 -3.79 -6.85
N PHE A 296 -24.19 -4.58 -5.85
CA PHE A 296 -24.51 -4.28 -4.44
C PHE A 296 -23.76 -3.05 -3.91
N VAL A 297 -22.60 -2.77 -4.50
CA VAL A 297 -21.80 -1.57 -4.21
C VAL A 297 -21.28 -1.01 -5.53
N TRP A 298 -21.68 0.22 -5.86
CA TRP A 298 -21.08 0.93 -6.97
C TRP A 298 -19.86 1.73 -6.51
N ARG A 299 -18.78 1.69 -7.29
CA ARG A 299 -17.51 2.36 -6.95
C ARG A 299 -17.06 3.23 -8.11
N VAL A 300 -16.65 4.46 -7.81
CA VAL A 300 -16.17 5.41 -8.80
C VAL A 300 -15.18 6.39 -8.19
N ASP A 301 -14.13 6.75 -8.94
CA ASP A 301 -13.20 7.80 -8.54
C ASP A 301 -13.75 9.17 -8.93
N VAL A 302 -13.87 10.07 -7.97
CA VAL A 302 -14.44 11.41 -8.17
C VAL A 302 -13.37 12.48 -7.89
N PRO A 303 -13.15 13.46 -8.79
CA PRO A 303 -12.23 14.55 -8.55
C PRO A 303 -12.54 15.29 -7.24
N ILE A 304 -11.50 15.67 -6.50
CA ILE A 304 -11.69 16.51 -5.31
C ILE A 304 -12.02 17.94 -5.77
N VAL A 305 -13.22 18.40 -5.45
CA VAL A 305 -13.74 19.73 -5.79
C VAL A 305 -14.26 20.45 -4.54
N ASP A 306 -14.21 21.78 -4.54
CA ASP A 306 -14.59 22.60 -3.38
C ASP A 306 -16.11 22.87 -3.32
N ARG A 307 -16.94 21.88 -3.65
CA ARG A 307 -18.41 21.98 -3.67
C ARG A 307 -19.06 20.62 -3.42
N ASP A 308 -20.33 20.65 -3.04
CA ASP A 308 -21.10 19.43 -2.79
C ASP A 308 -21.55 18.82 -4.12
N LEU A 309 -21.41 17.51 -4.22
CA LEU A 309 -21.94 16.68 -5.29
C LEU A 309 -23.16 15.91 -4.79
N LYS A 310 -23.99 15.44 -5.71
CA LYS A 310 -25.19 14.67 -5.39
C LYS A 310 -25.10 13.28 -6.00
N VAL A 311 -25.32 12.26 -5.19
CA VAL A 311 -25.56 10.90 -5.66
C VAL A 311 -27.06 10.67 -5.73
N GLU A 312 -27.51 10.19 -6.88
CA GLU A 312 -28.90 9.82 -7.09
C GLU A 312 -29.02 8.49 -7.82
N CYS A 313 -30.13 7.81 -7.58
CA CYS A 313 -30.41 6.49 -8.12
C CYS A 313 -31.74 6.54 -8.86
N THR A 314 -31.76 6.00 -10.07
CA THR A 314 -32.98 5.78 -10.85
C THR A 314 -33.39 4.32 -10.68
N VAL A 315 -34.66 4.09 -10.36
CA VAL A 315 -35.25 2.74 -10.22
C VAL A 315 -36.32 2.52 -11.29
N ALA A 316 -36.75 1.28 -11.52
CA ALA A 316 -37.81 1.01 -12.48
C ALA A 316 -39.16 1.54 -11.97
N ALA A 317 -40.10 1.80 -12.90
CA ALA A 317 -41.42 2.30 -12.53
C ALA A 317 -42.15 1.30 -11.61
N GLY A 318 -42.50 1.74 -10.41
CA GLY A 318 -43.17 0.93 -9.39
C GLY A 318 -42.27 0.43 -8.26
N ASP A 319 -40.95 0.57 -8.40
CA ASP A 319 -40.00 0.27 -7.32
C ASP A 319 -39.88 1.44 -6.33
N ALA A 320 -39.46 1.13 -5.10
CA ALA A 320 -39.29 2.13 -4.05
C ALA A 320 -38.07 3.03 -4.34
N GLU A 321 -38.31 4.33 -4.45
CA GLU A 321 -37.26 5.32 -4.70
C GLU A 321 -36.27 5.40 -3.54
N LEU A 322 -35.00 5.60 -3.89
CA LEU A 322 -33.92 5.88 -2.94
C LEU A 322 -33.71 7.40 -2.85
N ALA A 323 -33.64 7.93 -1.63
CA ALA A 323 -33.37 9.34 -1.41
C ALA A 323 -31.96 9.69 -1.90
N PRO A 324 -31.81 10.76 -2.69
CA PRO A 324 -30.50 11.22 -3.08
C PRO A 324 -29.71 11.72 -1.87
N GLN A 325 -28.38 11.60 -1.94
CA GLN A 325 -27.47 12.04 -0.88
C GLN A 325 -26.49 13.06 -1.45
N THR A 326 -26.26 14.13 -0.70
CA THR A 326 -25.22 15.12 -1.02
C THR A 326 -23.96 14.82 -0.23
N PHE A 327 -22.80 14.98 -0.85
CA PHE A 327 -21.51 14.79 -0.19
C PHE A 327 -20.48 15.76 -0.75
N ARG A 328 -19.49 16.12 0.07
CA ARG A 328 -18.34 16.89 -0.37
C ARG A 328 -17.17 15.95 -0.65
N PRO A 329 -16.64 15.87 -1.88
CA PRO A 329 -15.52 14.99 -2.20
C PRO A 329 -14.27 15.37 -1.39
N GLU A 330 -13.87 14.50 -0.47
CA GLU A 330 -12.73 14.70 0.43
C GLU A 330 -11.88 13.43 0.49
N PRO A 331 -10.55 13.53 0.73
CA PRO A 331 -9.69 12.36 0.82
C PRO A 331 -9.75 11.70 2.21
N PRO A 332 -9.70 10.36 2.31
CA PRO A 332 -9.26 9.48 1.24
C PRO A 332 -10.36 8.86 0.38
N SER A 333 -11.58 8.74 0.92
CA SER A 333 -12.67 8.01 0.27
C SER A 333 -14.01 8.41 0.89
N HIS A 334 -15.11 8.14 0.18
CA HIS A 334 -16.46 8.31 0.70
C HIS A 334 -17.24 7.01 0.66
N LYS A 335 -18.09 6.79 1.66
CA LYS A 335 -19.09 5.74 1.67
C LYS A 335 -20.46 6.36 1.81
N ILE A 336 -21.28 6.19 0.78
CA ILE A 336 -22.60 6.78 0.68
C ILE A 336 -23.61 5.65 0.77
N VAL A 337 -24.58 5.79 1.68
CA VAL A 337 -25.68 4.85 1.82
C VAL A 337 -26.96 5.56 1.41
N LEU A 338 -27.58 5.07 0.35
CA LEU A 338 -28.88 5.54 -0.12
C LEU A 338 -29.98 4.76 0.61
N VAL A 339 -30.88 5.47 1.27
CA VAL A 339 -32.03 4.88 1.99
C VAL A 339 -33.31 5.12 1.22
N HIS A 340 -34.38 4.38 1.50
CA HIS A 340 -35.68 4.65 0.89
C HIS A 340 -36.16 6.07 1.19
N ALA A 341 -36.76 6.74 0.19
CA ALA A 341 -37.22 8.12 0.32
C ALA A 341 -38.27 8.32 1.42
N ALA A 342 -39.03 7.28 1.76
CA ALA A 342 -39.99 7.29 2.86
C ALA A 342 -39.35 7.25 4.26
N GLU A 343 -38.07 6.91 4.35
CA GLU A 343 -37.31 6.72 5.59
C GLU A 343 -36.18 7.75 5.75
N ALA A 344 -36.01 8.65 4.80
CA ALA A 344 -35.05 9.73 4.87
C ALA A 344 -35.47 10.76 5.94
N PRO A 345 -34.57 11.17 6.87
CA PRO A 345 -34.88 12.08 7.96
C PRO A 345 -35.16 13.53 7.54
#